data_AF-A0A1V5UXG0-F1
#
_entry.id   AF-A0A1V5UXG0-F1
#
_cell.length_a   1.000
_cell.length_b   1.000
_cell.length_c   1.000
_cell.angle_alpha   90.00
_cell.angle_beta   90.00
_cell.angle_gamma   90.00
#
_symmetry.space_group_name_H-M   'P 1'
#
loop_
_entity.id
_entity.type
_entity.pdbx_description
1 polymer ?
#
loop_
_entity_poly.entity_id
_entity_poly.type
_entity_poly.pdbx_seq_one_letter_code
_entity_poly.pdbx_strand_id
1 'polypeptide(L)'
;MVINIEPIRSLSILYSALNYNGYDKENNPKGMHPLRVWVRKELSLKKIDRFNFEWHPYQYTKAVLTTDDLVPTQSTNKDFLPTISYLNKFAQESGFDEIWPRIESETNEVLDQYRPLIKETIKKVDDCFDMDKEAKTMWFSVNLLESFLRGFSIQTKDKTVIITGPSDKPNISNLIHEYIHTYLHNQSFNNQIDDQIYSQIPQDLQNNYPREIITEECLVRAIEVFLSKHGNISGQIELDNQAKSLLFPEIYLKKLENIKPEKISINVLQQVL
;
A
#
# COMPACT_ATOMS: atom_id res chain seq x y z
N MET A 1 -10.49 3.70 -16.14
CA MET A 1 -10.47 3.88 -14.67
C MET A 1 -10.41 5.37 -14.38
N VAL A 2 -11.22 5.86 -13.44
CA VAL A 2 -11.10 7.25 -12.94
C VAL A 2 -9.97 7.29 -11.92
N ILE A 3 -9.04 8.24 -12.02
CA ILE A 3 -7.89 8.35 -11.12
C ILE A 3 -7.96 9.68 -10.38
N ASN A 4 -8.13 9.60 -9.07
CA ASN A 4 -8.07 10.73 -8.14
C ASN A 4 -6.69 10.74 -7.46
N ILE A 5 -6.08 11.91 -7.37
CA ILE A 5 -4.73 12.08 -6.81
C ILE A 5 -4.82 13.22 -5.81
N GLU A 6 -4.96 12.91 -4.53
CA GLU A 6 -5.20 13.91 -3.50
C GLU A 6 -4.82 13.42 -2.10
N PRO A 7 -4.56 14.33 -1.15
CA PRO A 7 -4.43 13.99 0.26
C PRO A 7 -5.73 13.37 0.79
N ILE A 8 -5.63 12.36 1.66
CA ILE A 8 -6.79 11.73 2.28
C ILE A 8 -6.85 12.12 3.76
N ARG A 9 -7.73 13.08 4.09
CA ARG A 9 -7.81 13.69 5.43
C ARG A 9 -7.99 12.69 6.56
N SER A 10 -8.88 11.72 6.40
CA SER A 10 -9.14 10.69 7.43
C SER A 10 -7.91 9.81 7.71
N LEU A 11 -7.06 9.57 6.70
CA LEU A 11 -5.78 8.89 6.89
C LEU A 11 -4.77 9.79 7.60
N SER A 12 -4.72 11.08 7.27
CA SER A 12 -3.86 12.01 7.98
C SER A 12 -4.24 12.17 9.46
N ILE A 13 -5.53 12.06 9.80
CA ILE A 13 -6.01 11.97 11.18
C ILE A 13 -5.50 10.68 11.84
N LEU A 14 -5.71 9.52 11.20
CA LEU A 14 -5.24 8.22 11.71
C LEU A 14 -3.74 8.25 12.00
N TYR A 15 -2.93 8.69 11.04
CA TYR A 15 -1.48 8.66 11.19
C TYR A 15 -0.96 9.73 12.13
N SER A 16 -1.65 10.87 12.26
CA SER A 16 -1.40 11.83 13.34
C SER A 16 -1.65 11.21 14.72
N ALA A 17 -2.74 10.46 14.87
CA ALA A 17 -3.08 9.78 16.11
C ALA A 17 -2.08 8.66 16.44
N LEU A 18 -1.71 7.81 15.47
CA LEU A 18 -0.65 6.81 15.63
C LEU A 18 0.66 7.47 16.08
N ASN A 19 1.04 8.55 15.40
CA ASN A 19 2.26 9.30 15.66
C ASN A 19 2.27 9.94 17.06
N TYR A 20 1.13 10.47 17.52
CA TYR A 20 0.95 10.99 18.89
C TYR A 20 1.07 9.90 19.96
N ASN A 21 0.52 8.71 19.67
CA ASN A 21 0.51 7.57 20.59
C ASN A 21 1.85 6.80 20.60
N GLY A 22 2.89 7.29 19.93
CA GLY A 22 4.24 6.73 19.99
C GLY A 22 4.46 5.55 19.05
N TYR A 23 3.68 5.44 17.98
CA TYR A 23 3.93 4.45 16.94
C TYR A 23 5.24 4.78 16.20
N ASP A 24 6.26 3.96 16.43
CA ASP A 24 7.58 4.03 15.79
C ASP A 24 8.07 2.70 15.21
N LYS A 25 7.29 1.62 15.39
CA LYS A 25 7.71 0.23 15.13
C LYS A 25 8.18 -0.02 13.69
N GLU A 26 7.55 0.63 12.72
CA GLU A 26 7.86 0.41 11.30
C GLU A 26 8.83 1.47 10.74
N ASN A 27 9.42 2.33 11.57
CA ASN A 27 10.44 3.27 11.11
C ASN A 27 11.67 2.49 10.63
N ASN A 28 12.13 2.79 9.41
CA ASN A 28 13.39 2.24 8.90
C ASN A 28 14.58 3.13 9.36
N PRO A 29 15.83 2.74 9.06
CA PRO A 29 17.02 3.52 9.48
C PRO A 29 17.05 4.98 8.98
N LYS A 30 16.24 5.36 8.00
CA LYS A 30 16.10 6.75 7.53
C LYS A 30 15.33 7.64 8.51
N GLY A 31 14.61 7.05 9.47
CA GLY A 31 13.86 7.77 10.49
C GLY A 31 12.53 8.32 10.00
N MET A 32 12.06 9.39 10.64
CA MET A 32 10.77 10.02 10.36
C MET A 32 10.91 11.18 9.38
N HIS A 33 9.92 11.34 8.50
CA HIS A 33 9.83 12.53 7.65
C HIS A 33 9.70 13.81 8.50
N PRO A 34 10.28 14.96 8.08
CA PRO A 34 10.20 16.21 8.85
C PRO A 34 8.79 16.63 9.23
N LEU A 35 7.81 16.46 8.33
CA LEU A 35 6.40 16.74 8.62
C LEU A 35 5.89 15.87 9.78
N ARG A 36 6.24 14.58 9.83
CA ARG A 36 5.85 13.67 10.91
C ARG A 36 6.44 14.10 12.24
N VAL A 37 7.69 14.54 12.26
CA VAL A 37 8.34 15.08 13.46
C VAL A 37 7.63 16.35 13.94
N TRP A 38 7.31 17.25 13.01
CA TRP A 38 6.57 18.47 13.32
C TRP A 38 5.17 18.17 13.88
N VAL A 39 4.39 17.31 13.22
CA VAL A 39 3.06 16.88 13.69
C VAL A 39 3.13 16.30 15.09
N ARG A 40 4.10 15.41 15.37
CA ARG A 40 4.29 14.84 16.71
C ARG A 40 4.54 15.92 17.76
N LYS A 41 5.38 16.90 17.43
CA LYS A 41 5.69 18.02 18.31
C LYS A 41 4.46 18.88 18.59
N GLU A 42 3.72 19.29 17.56
CA GLU A 42 2.50 20.10 17.74
C GLU A 42 1.47 19.40 18.60
N LEU A 43 1.21 18.11 18.33
CA LEU A 43 0.25 17.31 19.09
C LEU A 43 0.72 17.05 20.52
N SER A 44 2.02 16.96 20.78
CA SER A 44 2.57 16.77 22.14
C SER A 44 2.25 17.92 23.10
N LEU A 45 1.95 19.11 22.57
CA LEU A 45 1.55 20.28 23.36
C LEU A 45 0.06 20.21 23.79
N LYS A 46 -0.71 19.32 23.17
CA LYS A 46 -2.14 19.13 23.42
C LYS A 46 -2.33 18.02 24.48
N LYS A 47 -3.33 18.20 25.35
CA LYS A 47 -3.69 17.23 26.39
C LYS A 47 -4.82 16.33 25.87
N ILE A 48 -4.45 15.37 25.04
CA ILE A 48 -5.39 14.43 24.41
C ILE A 48 -5.25 13.07 25.09
N ASP A 49 -6.35 12.36 25.27
CA ASP A 49 -6.29 10.99 25.77
C ASP A 49 -5.52 10.09 24.81
N ARG A 50 -4.72 9.17 25.36
CA ARG A 50 -4.01 8.17 24.57
C ARG A 50 -4.90 6.98 24.27
N PHE A 51 -4.63 6.34 23.14
CA PHE A 51 -5.29 5.13 22.68
C PHE A 51 -4.24 4.05 22.42
N ASN A 52 -4.54 2.83 22.88
CA ASN A 52 -3.66 1.69 22.66
C ASN A 52 -3.91 1.10 21.27
N PHE A 53 -3.01 1.38 20.33
CA PHE A 53 -3.05 0.78 19.00
C PHE A 53 -2.36 -0.58 19.02
N GLU A 54 -3.12 -1.66 19.19
CA GLU A 54 -2.62 -3.04 19.32
C GLU A 54 -2.27 -3.70 17.98
N TRP A 55 -2.97 -3.32 16.91
CA TRP A 55 -2.80 -3.87 15.56
C TRP A 55 -1.78 -3.09 14.71
N HIS A 56 -1.34 -3.70 13.61
CA HIS A 56 -0.52 -3.04 12.58
C HIS A 56 -1.33 -1.92 11.87
N PRO A 57 -0.73 -0.76 11.50
CA PRO A 57 -1.46 0.37 10.92
C PRO A 57 -2.33 0.06 9.72
N TYR A 58 -1.89 -0.87 8.88
CA TYR A 58 -2.66 -1.36 7.74
C TYR A 58 -4.11 -1.72 8.12
N GLN A 59 -4.32 -2.35 9.28
CA GLN A 59 -5.66 -2.74 9.73
C GLN A 59 -6.54 -1.52 10.06
N TYR A 60 -5.97 -0.50 10.71
CA TYR A 60 -6.69 0.75 10.97
C TYR A 60 -6.96 1.52 9.70
N THR A 61 -6.00 1.56 8.77
CA THR A 61 -6.18 2.21 7.47
C THR A 61 -7.33 1.55 6.69
N LYS A 62 -7.38 0.22 6.67
CA LYS A 62 -8.49 -0.53 6.09
C LYS A 62 -9.83 -0.16 6.74
N ALA A 63 -9.88 -0.11 8.06
CA ALA A 63 -11.10 0.30 8.77
C ALA A 63 -11.51 1.74 8.43
N VAL A 64 -10.58 2.70 8.47
CA VAL A 64 -10.84 4.12 8.19
C VAL A 64 -11.35 4.33 6.76
N LEU A 65 -10.80 3.64 5.76
CA LEU A 65 -11.21 3.79 4.36
C LEU A 65 -12.62 3.26 4.05
N THR A 66 -13.22 2.50 4.98
CA THR A 66 -14.62 2.04 4.91
C THR A 66 -15.59 2.98 5.64
N THR A 67 -15.10 4.07 6.24
CA THR A 67 -15.94 5.11 6.86
C THR A 67 -16.27 6.22 5.87
N ASP A 68 -17.29 7.02 6.19
CA ASP A 68 -17.55 8.31 5.55
C ASP A 68 -17.04 9.41 6.47
N ASP A 69 -15.84 9.94 6.21
CA ASP A 69 -15.14 10.91 7.08
C ASP A 69 -15.17 10.56 8.59
N LEU A 70 -14.73 9.34 8.94
CA LEU A 70 -14.75 8.80 10.31
C LEU A 70 -16.16 8.59 10.90
N VAL A 71 -17.21 8.64 10.07
CA VAL A 71 -18.54 8.13 10.42
C VAL A 71 -18.63 6.67 9.95
N PRO A 72 -18.84 5.69 10.85
CA PRO A 72 -18.96 4.28 10.47
C PRO A 72 -20.09 4.04 9.45
N THR A 73 -19.83 3.17 8.49
CA THR A 73 -20.83 2.69 7.52
C THR A 73 -21.17 1.22 7.77
N GLN A 74 -22.07 0.65 6.96
CA GLN A 74 -22.38 -0.79 7.02
C GLN A 74 -21.16 -1.68 6.72
N SER A 75 -20.17 -1.17 5.98
CA SER A 75 -18.95 -1.90 5.62
C SER A 75 -17.83 -1.74 6.66
N THR A 76 -17.99 -0.87 7.66
CA THR A 76 -16.99 -0.68 8.70
C THR A 76 -16.91 -1.89 9.62
N ASN A 77 -15.71 -2.43 9.80
CA ASN A 77 -15.47 -3.53 10.72
C ASN A 77 -15.80 -3.10 12.15
N LYS A 78 -16.72 -3.83 12.80
CA LYS A 78 -17.22 -3.55 14.15
C LYS A 78 -16.12 -3.57 15.21
N ASP A 79 -15.08 -4.39 15.02
CA ASP A 79 -13.95 -4.49 15.96
C ASP A 79 -13.14 -3.19 16.03
N PHE A 80 -13.22 -2.35 14.99
CA PHE A 80 -12.51 -1.08 14.91
C PHE A 80 -13.37 0.12 15.29
N LEU A 81 -14.65 -0.05 15.65
CA LEU A 81 -15.51 1.06 16.09
C LEU A 81 -14.93 1.87 17.26
N PRO A 82 -14.30 1.25 18.29
CA PRO A 82 -13.62 2.02 19.34
C PRO A 82 -12.50 2.91 18.79
N THR A 83 -11.76 2.42 17.80
CA THR A 83 -10.70 3.20 17.13
C THR A 83 -11.31 4.35 16.33
N ILE A 84 -12.36 4.11 15.54
CA ILE A 84 -13.03 5.16 14.77
C ILE A 84 -13.61 6.25 15.69
N SER A 85 -14.26 5.86 16.80
CA SER A 85 -14.75 6.79 17.81
C SER A 85 -13.61 7.60 18.43
N TYR A 86 -12.47 6.95 18.72
CA TYR A 86 -11.28 7.64 19.21
C TYR A 86 -10.74 8.65 18.20
N LEU A 87 -10.62 8.28 16.92
CA LEU A 87 -10.11 9.17 15.87
C LEU A 87 -11.00 10.40 15.67
N ASN A 88 -12.33 10.24 15.76
CA ASN A 88 -13.27 11.36 15.68
C ASN A 88 -13.07 12.32 16.87
N LYS A 89 -13.01 11.79 18.10
CA LYS A 89 -12.70 12.58 19.31
C LYS A 89 -11.33 13.27 19.19
N PHE A 90 -10.31 12.53 18.75
CA PHE A 90 -8.95 13.01 18.55
C PHE A 90 -8.91 14.18 17.56
N ALA A 91 -9.60 14.09 16.41
CA ALA A 91 -9.64 15.16 15.43
C ALA A 91 -10.17 16.48 16.02
N GLN A 92 -11.19 16.39 16.88
CA GLN A 92 -11.79 17.54 17.56
C GLN A 92 -10.88 18.11 18.65
N GLU A 93 -10.35 17.26 19.53
CA GLU A 93 -9.59 17.68 20.72
C GLU A 93 -8.15 18.09 20.41
N SER A 94 -7.57 17.56 19.34
CA SER A 94 -6.19 17.90 18.96
C SER A 94 -6.05 19.28 18.32
N GLY A 95 -7.15 19.91 17.90
CA GLY A 95 -7.10 21.05 17.00
C GLY A 95 -6.55 20.64 15.63
N PHE A 96 -6.94 19.46 15.12
CA PHE A 96 -6.40 18.91 13.87
C PHE A 96 -6.58 19.89 12.69
N ASP A 97 -7.67 20.65 12.68
CA ASP A 97 -7.93 21.66 11.64
C ASP A 97 -6.89 22.78 11.61
N GLU A 98 -6.16 23.03 12.70
CA GLU A 98 -5.06 24.01 12.76
C GLU A 98 -3.81 23.48 12.03
N ILE A 99 -3.57 22.16 12.06
CA ILE A 99 -2.39 21.53 11.46
C ILE A 99 -2.67 20.97 10.06
N TRP A 100 -3.94 20.69 9.73
CA TRP A 100 -4.36 20.10 8.47
C TRP A 100 -3.88 20.89 7.23
N PRO A 101 -4.03 22.23 7.16
CA PRO A 101 -3.62 22.99 5.96
C PRO A 101 -2.15 22.79 5.59
N ARG A 102 -1.27 22.65 6.60
CA ARG A 102 0.14 22.38 6.36
C ARG A 102 0.38 20.95 5.86
N ILE A 103 -0.28 19.97 6.48
CA ILE A 103 -0.19 18.57 6.04
C ILE A 103 -0.69 18.44 4.60
N GLU A 104 -1.83 19.04 4.29
CA GLU A 104 -2.43 19.06 2.97
C GLU A 104 -1.52 19.73 1.93
N SER A 105 -0.95 20.90 2.25
CA SER A 105 -0.03 21.61 1.36
C SER A 105 1.24 20.80 1.07
N GLU A 106 1.93 20.33 2.10
CA GLU A 106 3.18 19.56 1.92
C GLU A 106 2.92 18.23 1.19
N THR A 107 1.79 17.54 1.47
CA THR A 107 1.42 16.34 0.72
C THR A 107 1.10 16.67 -0.74
N ASN A 108 0.40 17.77 -1.04
CA ASN A 108 0.12 18.19 -2.41
C ASN A 108 1.39 18.51 -3.20
N GLU A 109 2.38 19.19 -2.60
CA GLU A 109 3.68 19.46 -3.22
C GLU A 109 4.39 18.17 -3.67
N VAL A 110 4.30 17.11 -2.87
CA VAL A 110 4.85 15.80 -3.25
C VAL A 110 3.99 15.13 -4.32
N LEU A 111 2.66 15.20 -4.21
CA LEU A 111 1.74 14.64 -5.21
C LEU A 111 1.92 15.28 -6.58
N ASP A 112 2.24 16.57 -6.66
CA ASP A 112 2.48 17.28 -7.93
C ASP A 112 3.62 16.64 -8.75
N GLN A 113 4.60 16.03 -8.09
CA GLN A 113 5.66 15.27 -8.76
C GLN A 113 5.16 13.94 -9.34
N TYR A 114 4.13 13.34 -8.72
CA TYR A 114 3.51 12.09 -9.21
C TYR A 114 2.46 12.33 -10.29
N ARG A 115 1.74 13.47 -10.26
CA ARG A 115 0.66 13.81 -11.22
C ARG A 115 1.00 13.58 -12.69
N PRO A 116 2.15 14.04 -13.22
CA PRO A 116 2.48 13.81 -14.62
C PRO A 116 2.81 12.34 -14.94
N LEU A 117 3.20 11.55 -13.93
CA LEU A 117 3.69 10.18 -14.10
C LEU A 117 2.56 9.15 -14.01
N ILE A 118 1.62 9.32 -13.06
CA ILE A 118 0.63 8.29 -12.71
C ILE A 118 -0.15 7.81 -13.93
N LYS A 119 -0.73 8.72 -14.73
CA LYS A 119 -1.58 8.31 -15.86
C LYS A 119 -0.82 7.46 -16.89
N GLU A 120 0.42 7.84 -17.18
CA GLU A 120 1.25 7.11 -18.13
C GLU A 120 1.70 5.76 -17.55
N THR A 121 2.16 5.73 -16.29
CA THR A 121 2.55 4.50 -15.61
C THR A 121 1.38 3.51 -15.55
N ILE A 122 0.21 3.96 -15.12
CA ILE A 122 -0.99 3.12 -15.01
C ILE A 122 -1.39 2.58 -16.38
N LYS A 123 -1.38 3.42 -17.43
CA LYS A 123 -1.66 2.97 -18.79
C LYS A 123 -0.66 1.88 -19.24
N LYS A 124 0.63 2.08 -18.99
CA LYS A 124 1.66 1.09 -19.36
C LYS A 124 1.47 -0.24 -18.66
N VAL A 125 1.10 -0.23 -17.37
CA VAL A 125 0.75 -1.45 -16.65
C VAL A 125 -0.52 -2.07 -17.25
N ASP A 126 -1.57 -1.27 -17.49
CA ASP A 126 -2.83 -1.74 -18.09
C ASP A 126 -2.62 -2.42 -19.45
N ASP A 127 -1.77 -1.86 -20.31
CA ASP A 127 -1.47 -2.41 -21.62
C ASP A 127 -0.80 -3.80 -21.54
N CYS A 128 -0.19 -4.15 -20.40
CA CYS A 128 0.44 -5.44 -20.13
C CYS A 128 -0.50 -6.50 -19.55
N PHE A 129 -1.75 -6.17 -19.19
CA PHE A 129 -2.72 -7.12 -18.65
C PHE A 129 -3.88 -7.36 -19.62
N ASP A 130 -4.35 -8.61 -19.64
CA ASP A 130 -5.59 -9.04 -20.30
C ASP A 130 -6.53 -9.61 -19.25
N MET A 131 -6.89 -8.76 -18.28
CA MET A 131 -7.70 -9.10 -17.11
C MET A 131 -8.53 -7.89 -16.72
N ASP A 132 -9.77 -8.14 -16.29
CA ASP A 132 -10.63 -7.08 -15.76
C ASP A 132 -10.29 -6.73 -14.31
N LYS A 133 -10.33 -5.44 -14.00
CA LYS A 133 -10.30 -4.92 -12.63
C LYS A 133 -11.72 -4.73 -12.12
N GLU A 134 -11.96 -5.14 -10.88
CA GLU A 134 -13.23 -4.89 -10.19
C GLU A 134 -13.43 -3.40 -9.94
N ALA A 135 -12.43 -2.75 -9.32
CA ALA A 135 -12.48 -1.32 -9.01
C ALA A 135 -12.46 -0.47 -10.31
N LYS A 136 -13.42 0.45 -10.43
CA LYS A 136 -13.51 1.39 -11.55
C LYS A 136 -12.85 2.73 -11.26
N THR A 137 -12.58 3.00 -9.98
CA THR A 137 -11.95 4.22 -9.50
C THR A 137 -10.68 3.86 -8.72
N MET A 138 -9.63 4.66 -8.89
CA MET A 138 -8.40 4.59 -8.13
C MET A 138 -8.17 5.93 -7.43
N TRP A 139 -7.77 5.86 -6.17
CA TRP A 139 -7.25 6.97 -5.40
C TRP A 139 -5.78 6.75 -5.14
N PHE A 140 -4.95 7.74 -5.42
CA PHE A 140 -3.54 7.74 -5.08
C PHE A 140 -3.25 8.86 -4.09
N SER A 141 -2.54 8.54 -3.02
CA SER A 141 -2.10 9.53 -2.03
C SER A 141 -0.68 9.24 -1.54
N VAL A 142 -0.04 10.27 -1.00
CA VAL A 142 1.23 10.16 -0.28
C VAL A 142 0.94 10.42 1.19
N ASN A 143 1.34 9.50 2.05
CA ASN A 143 1.25 9.68 3.49
C ASN A 143 2.62 10.01 4.07
N LEU A 144 2.92 11.30 4.19
CA LEU A 144 4.17 11.79 4.77
C LEU A 144 4.32 11.49 6.28
N LEU A 145 3.27 10.97 6.93
CA LEU A 145 3.30 10.53 8.32
C LEU A 145 3.58 9.02 8.46
N GLU A 146 3.74 8.30 7.36
CA GLU A 146 4.20 6.91 7.32
C GLU A 146 5.74 6.82 7.33
N SER A 147 6.28 5.63 7.49
CA SER A 147 7.70 5.32 7.28
C SER A 147 8.13 5.44 5.81
N PHE A 148 9.38 5.83 5.59
CA PHE A 148 9.96 5.98 4.26
C PHE A 148 9.87 4.71 3.42
N LEU A 149 9.62 4.88 2.12
CA LEU A 149 9.59 3.84 1.07
C LEU A 149 8.56 2.73 1.27
N ARG A 150 7.69 2.80 2.28
CA ARG A 150 6.57 1.87 2.41
C ARG A 150 5.46 2.22 1.43
N GLY A 151 4.67 1.22 1.08
CA GLY A 151 3.41 1.40 0.39
C GLY A 151 2.45 0.29 0.78
N PHE A 152 1.18 0.51 0.43
CA PHE A 152 0.15 -0.51 0.46
C PHE A 152 -1.04 -0.05 -0.38
N SER A 153 -1.83 -1.03 -0.80
CA SER A 153 -3.09 -0.83 -1.49
C SER A 153 -4.22 -1.43 -0.68
N ILE A 154 -5.38 -0.78 -0.72
CA ILE A 154 -6.62 -1.27 -0.11
C ILE A 154 -7.69 -1.24 -1.18
N GLN A 155 -8.31 -2.39 -1.41
CA GLN A 155 -9.39 -2.55 -2.37
C GLN A 155 -10.72 -2.65 -1.65
N THR A 156 -11.68 -1.89 -2.15
CA THR A 156 -13.12 -2.08 -1.90
C THR A 156 -13.79 -2.39 -3.23
N LYS A 157 -15.07 -2.76 -3.20
CA LYS A 157 -15.84 -3.18 -4.39
C LYS A 157 -15.82 -2.15 -5.53
N ASP A 158 -15.74 -0.86 -5.19
CA ASP A 158 -15.90 0.28 -6.08
C ASP A 158 -14.59 1.06 -6.33
N LYS A 159 -13.64 1.01 -5.39
CA LYS A 159 -12.40 1.78 -5.45
C LYS A 159 -11.18 0.98 -4.98
N THR A 160 -10.03 1.30 -5.56
CA THR A 160 -8.72 0.98 -5.00
C THR A 160 -8.12 2.26 -4.44
N VAL A 161 -7.57 2.19 -3.23
CA VAL A 161 -6.76 3.27 -2.64
C VAL A 161 -5.32 2.79 -2.56
N ILE A 162 -4.41 3.47 -3.25
CA ILE A 162 -2.97 3.23 -3.21
C ILE A 162 -2.32 4.35 -2.42
N ILE A 163 -1.57 3.98 -1.39
CA ILE A 163 -0.87 4.92 -0.52
C ILE A 163 0.61 4.57 -0.53
N THR A 164 1.44 5.58 -0.73
CA THR A 164 2.89 5.47 -0.55
C THR A 164 3.36 6.36 0.58
N GLY A 165 4.36 5.93 1.32
CA GLY A 165 5.06 6.71 2.33
C GLY A 165 6.01 7.73 1.68
N PRO A 166 6.75 8.50 2.50
CA PRO A 166 7.69 9.48 2.02
C PRO A 166 8.85 8.84 1.23
N SER A 167 9.35 9.55 0.23
CA SER A 167 10.50 9.16 -0.60
C SER A 167 11.22 10.40 -1.13
N ASP A 168 12.51 10.30 -1.48
CA ASP A 168 13.28 11.47 -1.98
C ASP A 168 12.89 11.86 -3.41
N LYS A 169 12.32 10.92 -4.15
CA LYS A 169 11.79 11.06 -5.51
C LYS A 169 10.53 10.19 -5.63
N PRO A 170 9.65 10.44 -6.62
CA PRO A 170 8.49 9.57 -6.85
C PRO A 170 8.87 8.08 -6.90
N ASN A 171 8.29 7.28 -6.00
CA ASN A 171 8.51 5.84 -5.91
C ASN A 171 7.56 5.11 -6.88
N ILE A 172 7.89 5.20 -8.17
CA ILE A 172 7.08 4.61 -9.25
C ILE A 172 7.06 3.08 -9.18
N SER A 173 8.14 2.44 -8.71
CA SER A 173 8.16 0.99 -8.47
C SER A 173 7.09 0.60 -7.44
N ASN A 174 7.03 1.27 -6.28
CA ASN A 174 5.97 1.02 -5.31
C ASN A 174 4.57 1.27 -5.88
N LEU A 175 4.37 2.32 -6.70
CA LEU A 175 3.10 2.53 -7.39
C LEU A 175 2.74 1.33 -8.28
N ILE A 176 3.70 0.80 -9.05
CA ILE A 176 3.49 -0.36 -9.93
C ILE A 176 3.18 -1.61 -9.11
N HIS A 177 3.98 -1.92 -8.09
CA HIS A 177 3.77 -3.04 -7.16
C HIS A 177 2.34 -3.03 -6.61
N GLU A 178 1.95 -1.92 -5.98
CA GLU A 178 0.62 -1.76 -5.40
C GLU A 178 -0.51 -1.77 -6.45
N TYR A 179 -0.22 -1.34 -7.67
CA TYR A 179 -1.20 -1.36 -8.74
C TYR A 179 -1.40 -2.75 -9.33
N ILE A 180 -0.36 -3.58 -9.40
CA ILE A 180 -0.48 -4.99 -9.85
C ILE A 180 -1.41 -5.78 -8.93
N HIS A 181 -1.38 -5.53 -7.60
CA HIS A 181 -2.33 -6.14 -6.67
C HIS A 181 -3.81 -5.94 -7.08
N THR A 182 -4.14 -4.88 -7.84
CA THR A 182 -5.52 -4.64 -8.33
C THR A 182 -6.03 -5.66 -9.34
N TYR A 183 -5.12 -6.39 -9.99
CA TYR A 183 -5.46 -7.49 -10.87
C TYR A 183 -5.57 -8.83 -10.14
N LEU A 184 -4.90 -8.96 -8.99
CA LEU A 184 -4.65 -10.24 -8.33
C LEU A 184 -5.54 -10.50 -7.11
N HIS A 185 -6.01 -9.46 -6.41
CA HIS A 185 -6.68 -9.57 -5.11
C HIS A 185 -7.91 -10.51 -5.05
N ASN A 186 -8.63 -10.65 -6.15
CA ASN A 186 -9.83 -11.52 -6.23
C ASN A 186 -9.57 -12.83 -6.97
N GLN A 187 -8.33 -13.08 -7.39
CA GLN A 187 -7.96 -14.32 -8.03
C GLN A 187 -7.67 -15.35 -6.93
N SER A 188 -8.38 -16.46 -6.97
CA SER A 188 -8.12 -17.57 -6.06
C SER A 188 -6.82 -18.26 -6.48
N PHE A 189 -5.72 -17.90 -5.81
CA PHE A 189 -4.45 -18.62 -5.89
C PHE A 189 -4.46 -19.82 -4.93
N ASN A 190 -5.46 -20.70 -5.04
CA ASN A 190 -5.58 -21.83 -4.12
C ASN A 190 -4.36 -22.74 -4.21
N ASN A 191 -3.48 -22.70 -3.20
CA ASN A 191 -2.49 -23.73 -2.83
C ASN A 191 -1.62 -24.32 -3.96
N GLN A 192 -1.28 -23.55 -4.99
CA GLN A 192 -0.44 -24.06 -6.09
C GLN A 192 1.06 -23.96 -5.82
N ILE A 193 1.47 -23.33 -4.73
CA ILE A 193 2.86 -23.40 -4.31
C ILE A 193 3.22 -24.85 -3.95
N ASP A 194 4.35 -25.34 -4.44
CA ASP A 194 4.93 -26.62 -4.02
C ASP A 194 5.33 -26.57 -2.52
N ASP A 195 4.87 -27.54 -1.72
CA ASP A 195 5.14 -27.60 -0.26
C ASP A 195 6.63 -27.67 0.08
N GLN A 196 7.44 -28.34 -0.74
CA GLN A 196 8.89 -28.44 -0.54
C GLN A 196 9.56 -27.08 -0.74
N ILE A 197 9.08 -26.28 -1.68
CA ILE A 197 9.58 -24.91 -1.88
C ILE A 197 9.05 -23.99 -0.79
N TYR A 198 7.78 -24.14 -0.38
CA TYR A 198 7.19 -23.33 0.69
C TYR A 198 7.95 -23.49 2.01
N SER A 199 8.36 -24.72 2.32
CA SER A 199 9.16 -25.02 3.53
C SER A 199 10.51 -24.31 3.60
N GLN A 200 10.99 -23.73 2.49
CA GLN A 200 12.25 -22.97 2.43
C GLN A 200 12.05 -21.48 2.74
N ILE A 201 10.80 -20.99 2.82
CA ILE A 201 10.51 -19.61 3.27
C ILE A 201 10.90 -19.47 4.74
N PRO A 202 11.43 -18.31 5.18
CA PRO A 202 11.66 -18.04 6.60
C PRO A 202 10.43 -18.33 7.48
N GLN A 203 10.64 -19.08 8.58
CA GLN A 203 9.55 -19.56 9.45
C GLN A 203 8.73 -18.42 10.07
N ASP A 204 9.37 -17.28 10.34
CA ASP A 204 8.70 -16.07 10.82
C ASP A 204 7.65 -15.58 9.81
N LEU A 205 7.94 -15.59 8.51
CA LEU A 205 6.96 -15.21 7.50
C LEU A 205 5.82 -16.23 7.40
N GLN A 206 6.14 -17.53 7.41
CA GLN A 206 5.14 -18.60 7.37
C GLN A 206 4.15 -18.51 8.55
N ASN A 207 4.64 -18.11 9.73
CA ASN A 207 3.83 -18.02 10.94
C ASN A 207 2.97 -16.75 10.99
N ASN A 208 3.37 -15.68 10.30
CA ASN A 208 2.73 -14.37 10.39
C ASN A 208 1.81 -14.06 9.21
N TYR A 209 1.95 -14.74 8.07
CA TYR A 209 1.16 -14.47 6.87
C TYR A 209 0.54 -15.76 6.31
N PRO A 210 -0.72 -15.72 5.86
CA PRO A 210 -1.30 -16.81 5.10
C PRO A 210 -0.48 -17.12 3.84
N ARG A 211 -0.43 -18.39 3.44
CA ARG A 211 0.32 -18.85 2.26
C ARG A 211 -0.09 -18.11 1.00
N GLU A 212 -1.37 -17.83 0.85
CA GLU A 212 -1.96 -17.13 -0.30
C GLU A 212 -1.42 -15.71 -0.42
N ILE A 213 -1.25 -15.01 0.71
CA ILE A 213 -0.67 -13.65 0.76
C ILE A 213 0.80 -13.69 0.35
N ILE A 214 1.57 -14.66 0.87
CA ILE A 214 2.99 -14.81 0.48
C ILE A 214 3.11 -15.11 -1.02
N THR A 215 2.21 -15.96 -1.54
CA THR A 215 2.14 -16.31 -2.97
C THR A 215 1.89 -15.07 -3.82
N GLU A 216 0.87 -14.30 -3.48
CA GLU A 216 0.50 -13.07 -4.20
C GLU A 216 1.64 -12.06 -4.19
N GLU A 217 2.23 -11.75 -3.03
CA GLU A 217 3.36 -10.82 -2.92
C GLU A 217 4.57 -11.25 -3.76
N CYS A 218 4.88 -12.56 -3.77
CA CYS A 218 5.97 -13.09 -4.58
C CYS A 218 5.68 -13.00 -6.07
N LEU A 219 4.44 -13.27 -6.47
CA LEU A 219 3.97 -13.16 -7.86
C LEU A 219 3.99 -11.71 -8.33
N VAL A 220 3.54 -10.76 -7.51
CA VAL A 220 3.58 -9.32 -7.80
C VAL A 220 5.01 -8.87 -8.08
N ARG A 221 5.96 -9.21 -7.20
CA ARG A 221 7.38 -8.87 -7.37
C ARG A 221 7.95 -9.45 -8.67
N ALA A 222 7.60 -10.70 -9.01
CA ALA A 222 8.02 -11.33 -10.25
C ALA A 222 7.45 -10.62 -11.49
N ILE A 223 6.16 -10.28 -11.46
CA ILE A 223 5.49 -9.54 -12.53
C ILE A 223 6.09 -8.15 -12.67
N GLU A 224 6.30 -7.42 -11.57
CA GLU A 224 6.90 -6.08 -11.58
C GLU A 224 8.25 -6.08 -12.31
N VAL A 225 9.14 -7.02 -11.95
CA VAL A 225 10.44 -7.17 -12.61
C VAL A 225 10.28 -7.55 -14.08
N PHE A 226 9.41 -8.50 -14.40
CA PHE A 226 9.14 -8.91 -15.77
C PHE A 226 8.65 -7.73 -16.64
N LEU A 227 7.69 -6.96 -16.14
CA LEU A 227 7.15 -5.79 -16.84
C LEU A 227 8.17 -4.65 -16.94
N SER A 228 9.10 -4.51 -16.00
CA SER A 228 10.19 -3.53 -16.12
C SER A 228 11.20 -3.87 -17.24
N LYS A 229 11.33 -5.16 -17.58
CA LYS A 229 12.24 -5.65 -18.63
C LYS A 229 11.59 -5.70 -20.01
N HIS A 230 10.34 -6.16 -20.06
CA HIS A 230 9.64 -6.48 -21.31
C HIS A 230 8.47 -5.54 -21.59
N GLY A 231 7.93 -4.90 -20.56
CA GLY A 231 6.95 -3.83 -20.71
C GLY A 231 7.66 -2.50 -21.00
N ASN A 232 6.94 -1.56 -21.62
CA ASN A 232 7.42 -0.19 -21.84
C ASN A 232 7.42 0.64 -20.54
N ILE A 233 7.69 0.00 -19.40
CA ILE A 233 7.72 0.62 -18.07
C ILE A 233 9.13 1.19 -17.84
N SER A 234 9.20 2.48 -17.49
CA SER A 234 10.47 3.16 -17.26
C SER A 234 11.07 2.82 -15.89
N GLY A 235 12.35 2.46 -15.89
CA GLY A 235 13.12 2.12 -14.69
C GLY A 235 13.36 0.61 -14.62
N GLN A 236 14.63 0.21 -14.57
CA GLN A 236 14.97 -1.19 -14.32
C GLN A 236 14.62 -1.51 -12.87
N ILE A 237 13.66 -2.41 -12.67
CA ILE A 237 13.31 -2.93 -11.37
C ILE A 237 13.95 -4.30 -11.25
N GLU A 238 14.69 -4.50 -10.18
CA GLU A 238 15.35 -5.77 -9.88
C GLU A 238 14.80 -6.34 -8.58
N LEU A 239 14.84 -7.67 -8.46
CA LEU A 239 14.56 -8.32 -7.19
C LEU A 239 15.61 -7.89 -6.15
N ASP A 240 15.14 -7.29 -5.07
CA ASP A 240 15.99 -6.98 -3.92
C ASP A 240 16.42 -8.26 -3.19
N ASN A 241 17.37 -8.13 -2.26
CA ASN A 241 17.89 -9.30 -1.52
C ASN A 241 16.81 -10.02 -0.70
N GLN A 242 15.78 -9.29 -0.24
CA GLN A 242 14.67 -9.88 0.48
C GLN A 242 13.81 -10.73 -0.46
N ALA A 243 13.47 -10.23 -1.64
CA ALA A 243 12.73 -10.97 -2.66
C ALA A 243 13.49 -12.22 -3.10
N LYS A 244 14.80 -12.11 -3.32
CA LYS A 244 15.67 -13.25 -3.67
C LYS A 244 15.68 -14.31 -2.58
N SER A 245 15.64 -13.91 -1.31
CA SER A 245 15.61 -14.85 -0.18
C SER A 245 14.32 -15.68 -0.07
N LEU A 246 13.23 -15.24 -0.71
CA LEU A 246 11.96 -15.96 -0.73
C LEU A 246 11.88 -17.06 -1.79
N LEU A 247 12.84 -17.11 -2.74
CA LEU A 247 12.93 -18.04 -3.88
C LEU A 247 11.77 -17.98 -4.90
N PHE A 248 10.52 -17.87 -4.44
CA PHE A 248 9.33 -17.78 -5.29
C PHE A 248 9.37 -16.65 -6.32
N PRO A 249 9.79 -15.42 -5.98
CA PRO A 249 9.87 -14.36 -6.99
C PRO A 249 10.79 -14.74 -8.16
N GLU A 250 11.90 -15.44 -7.90
CA GLU A 250 12.81 -15.91 -8.96
C GLU A 250 12.20 -17.05 -9.78
N ILE A 251 11.52 -18.00 -9.14
CA ILE A 251 10.85 -19.12 -9.80
C ILE A 251 9.76 -18.60 -10.75
N TYR A 252 8.89 -17.71 -10.25
CA TYR A 252 7.82 -17.11 -11.03
C TYR A 252 8.36 -16.24 -12.16
N LEU A 253 9.39 -15.43 -11.89
CA LEU A 253 10.05 -14.64 -12.93
C LEU A 253 10.62 -15.55 -14.01
N LYS A 254 11.29 -16.64 -13.66
CA LYS A 254 11.83 -17.60 -14.64
C LYS A 254 10.72 -18.25 -15.48
N LYS A 255 9.59 -18.61 -14.87
CA LYS A 255 8.42 -19.13 -15.61
C LYS A 255 7.86 -18.07 -16.57
N LEU A 256 7.71 -16.82 -16.14
CA LEU A 256 7.30 -15.70 -17.00
C LEU A 256 8.27 -15.47 -18.16
N GLU A 257 9.58 -15.50 -17.91
CA GLU A 257 10.64 -15.36 -18.92
C GLU A 257 10.70 -16.53 -19.92
N ASN A 258 10.22 -17.71 -19.52
CA ASN A 258 10.10 -18.86 -20.42
C ASN A 258 8.85 -18.77 -21.31
N ILE A 259 7.71 -18.37 -20.72
CA ILE A 259 6.43 -18.22 -21.43
C ILE A 259 6.47 -17.02 -22.38
N LYS A 260 7.11 -15.92 -21.95
CA LYS A 260 7.14 -14.62 -22.64
C LYS A 260 5.76 -14.18 -23.12
N PRO A 261 4.77 -14.10 -22.22
CA PRO A 261 3.43 -13.71 -22.61
C PRO A 261 3.43 -12.30 -23.18
N GLU A 262 2.65 -12.07 -24.24
CA GLU A 262 2.41 -10.70 -24.74
C GLU A 262 1.64 -9.87 -23.71
N LYS A 263 0.69 -10.50 -23.01
CA LYS A 263 -0.07 -9.92 -21.90
C LYS A 263 -0.25 -10.93 -20.77
N ILE A 264 -0.27 -10.43 -19.53
CA ILE A 264 -0.59 -11.20 -18.34
C ILE A 264 -2.10 -11.44 -18.29
N SER A 265 -2.50 -12.71 -18.42
CA SER A 265 -3.90 -13.18 -18.31
C SER A 265 -4.03 -14.22 -17.20
N ILE A 266 -5.26 -14.55 -16.80
CA ILE A 266 -5.53 -15.62 -15.82
C ILE A 266 -4.86 -16.94 -16.23
N ASN A 267 -4.92 -17.30 -17.52
CA ASN A 267 -4.30 -18.53 -18.04
C ASN A 267 -2.77 -18.51 -17.94
N VAL A 268 -2.15 -17.34 -18.06
CA VAL A 268 -0.70 -17.17 -17.86
C VAL A 268 -0.38 -17.33 -16.38
N LEU A 269 -1.14 -16.67 -15.49
CA LEU A 269 -0.93 -16.76 -14.05
C LEU A 269 -1.03 -18.21 -13.54
N GLN A 270 -1.98 -18.99 -14.05
CA GLN A 270 -2.13 -20.42 -13.73
C GLN A 270 -0.96 -21.29 -14.20
N GLN A 271 -0.19 -20.87 -15.21
CA GLN A 271 1.02 -21.58 -15.64
C GLN A 271 2.26 -21.14 -14.84
N VAL A 272 2.23 -19.93 -14.28
CA VAL A 272 3.31 -19.36 -13.47
C VAL A 272 3.26 -19.89 -12.05
N LEU A 273 2.08 -20.07 -11.48
CA LEU A 273 1.89 -20.73 -10.18
C LEU A 273 2.34 -22.19 -10.26
#